data_AF-A0A2M7BSE9-F1
#
_entry.id   AF-A0A2M7BSE9-F1
#
_cell.length_a   1.000
_cell.length_b   1.000
_cell.length_c   1.000
_cell.angle_alpha   90.00
_cell.angle_beta   90.00
_cell.angle_gamma   90.00
#
_symmetry.space_group_name_H-M   'P 1'
#
loop_
_entity.id
_entity.type
_entity.pdbx_description
1 polymer ?
#
loop_
_entity_poly.entity_id
_entity_poly.type
_entity_poly.pdbx_seq_one_letter_code
_entity_poly.pdbx_strand_id
1 'polypeptide(L)' 'MKSRKTTYPQSGVNYKDFDPIKKMAQDAGNKTSKNLALHGFQEVAESRGESAYVWKQGNIYMASVI' A
#
# COMPACT_ATOMS: atom_id res chain seq x y z
N MET A 1 -30.02 -17.30 18.29
CA MET A 1 -29.72 -15.85 18.16
C MET A 1 -28.90 -15.62 16.90
N LYS A 2 -29.33 -14.73 16.00
CA LYS A 2 -28.59 -14.39 14.77
C LYS A 2 -27.44 -13.44 15.14
N SER A 3 -26.20 -13.88 14.98
CA SER A 3 -25.00 -13.04 15.12
C SER A 3 -25.08 -11.88 14.13
N ARG A 4 -25.26 -10.64 14.60
CA ARG A 4 -25.12 -9.46 13.75
C ARG A 4 -23.62 -9.29 13.46
N LYS A 5 -23.22 -9.54 12.21
CA LYS A 5 -21.86 -9.22 11.76
C LYS A 5 -21.68 -7.70 11.85
N THR A 6 -20.86 -7.26 12.79
CA THR A 6 -20.40 -5.87 12.84
C THR A 6 -19.45 -5.67 11.66
N THR A 7 -19.82 -4.80 10.73
CA THR A 7 -18.92 -4.40 9.64
C THR A 7 -18.19 -3.13 10.05
N TYR A 8 -16.92 -3.00 9.66
CA TYR A 8 -16.09 -1.85 10.02
C TYR A 8 -16.75 -0.48 9.71
N PRO A 9 -17.52 -0.30 8.62
CA PRO A 9 -18.25 0.94 8.39
C PRO A 9 -19.29 1.28 9.46
N GLN A 10 -19.86 0.28 10.16
CA GLN A 10 -20.84 0.49 11.23
C GLN A 10 -20.23 1.11 12.50
N SER A 11 -18.89 1.12 12.63
CA SER A 11 -18.19 1.85 13.69
C SER A 11 -17.95 3.32 13.35
N GLY A 12 -18.54 3.83 12.25
CA GLY A 12 -18.34 5.20 11.79
C GLY A 12 -17.04 5.43 11.02
N VAL A 13 -16.27 4.37 10.75
CA VAL A 13 -15.00 4.45 10.03
C VAL A 13 -15.17 3.91 8.60
N ASN A 14 -15.27 4.81 7.63
CA ASN A 14 -15.26 4.44 6.21
C ASN A 14 -13.88 4.75 5.60
N TYR A 15 -12.98 3.76 5.57
CA TYR A 15 -11.64 3.90 4.97
C TYR A 15 -11.62 4.43 3.54
N LYS A 16 -12.73 4.37 2.80
CA LYS A 16 -12.82 4.98 1.47
C LYS A 16 -12.73 6.52 1.54
N ASP A 17 -13.23 7.10 2.62
CA ASP A 17 -13.28 8.54 2.88
C ASP A 17 -12.02 9.03 3.61
N PHE A 18 -11.28 8.11 4.24
CA PHE A 18 -10.03 8.45 4.90
C PHE A 18 -8.92 8.71 3.87
N ASP A 19 -8.54 9.97 3.83
CA ASP A 19 -7.28 10.48 3.27
C ASP A 19 -7.09 10.31 1.75
N PRO A 20 -7.76 11.16 0.95
CA PRO A 20 -7.51 11.23 -0.49
C PRO A 20 -6.05 11.60 -0.83
N ILE A 21 -5.33 12.29 0.05
CA ILE A 21 -3.92 12.64 -0.17
C ILE A 21 -3.05 11.38 -0.12
N LYS A 22 -3.30 10.45 0.80
CA LYS A 22 -2.60 9.15 0.82
C LYS A 22 -2.78 8.35 -0.47
N LYS A 23 -4.00 8.32 -1.02
CA LYS A 23 -4.25 7.66 -2.32
C LYS A 23 -3.50 8.36 -3.45
N MET A 24 -3.57 9.69 -3.52
CA MET A 24 -2.83 10.48 -4.52
C MET A 24 -1.32 10.28 -4.42
N ALA A 25 -0.77 10.19 -3.21
CA ALA A 25 0.65 9.93 -2.97
C ALA A 25 1.06 8.54 -3.45
N GLN A 26 0.23 7.51 -3.22
CA GLN A 26 0.48 6.16 -3.74
C GLN A 26 0.42 6.12 -5.27
N ASP A 27 -0.55 6.79 -5.89
CA ASP A 27 -0.68 6.88 -7.35
C ASP A 27 0.54 7.58 -7.97
N ALA A 28 1.01 8.67 -7.34
CA ALA A 28 2.22 9.38 -7.75
C ALA A 28 3.46 8.49 -7.58
N GLY A 29 3.59 7.79 -6.45
CA GLY A 29 4.68 6.86 -6.21
C GLY A 29 4.70 5.70 -7.21
N ASN A 30 3.53 5.15 -7.58
CA ASN A 30 3.43 4.08 -8.56
C ASN A 30 3.96 4.50 -9.94
N LYS A 31 3.75 5.75 -10.36
CA LYS A 31 4.33 6.27 -11.62
C LYS A 31 5.86 6.26 -11.65
N THR A 32 6.50 6.20 -10.48
CA THR A 32 7.97 6.15 -10.33
C THR A 32 8.53 4.73 -10.24
N SER A 33 7.70 3.69 -10.12
CA SER A 33 8.16 2.30 -9.94
C SER A 33 9.11 1.83 -11.03
N LYS A 34 8.90 2.28 -12.27
CA LYS A 34 9.78 2.00 -13.42
C LYS A 34 11.24 2.41 -13.19
N ASN A 35 11.51 3.38 -12.32
CA ASN A 35 12.87 3.82 -12.02
C ASN A 35 13.67 2.73 -11.28
N LEU A 36 12.99 1.81 -10.56
CA LEU A 36 13.64 0.67 -9.92
C LEU A 36 14.31 -0.26 -10.95
N ALA A 37 13.66 -0.47 -12.09
CA ALA A 37 14.17 -1.34 -13.14
C ALA A 37 15.50 -0.82 -13.72
N LEU A 38 15.72 0.50 -13.74
CA LEU A 38 16.98 1.11 -14.17
C LEU A 38 18.17 0.72 -13.28
N HIS A 39 17.90 0.31 -12.04
CA HIS A 39 18.90 -0.14 -11.08
C HIS A 39 18.89 -1.66 -10.86
N GLY A 40 18.14 -2.41 -11.67
CA GLY A 40 17.99 -3.86 -11.50
C GLY A 40 17.16 -4.27 -10.27
N PHE A 41 16.36 -3.34 -9.73
CA PHE A 41 15.48 -3.59 -8.58
C PHE A 41 14.09 -3.98 -9.05
N GLN A 42 13.38 -4.75 -8.23
CA GLN A 42 12.05 -5.24 -8.54
C GLN A 42 11.08 -4.86 -7.43
N GLU A 43 9.99 -4.21 -7.79
CA GLU A 43 8.93 -3.86 -6.85
C GLU A 43 8.10 -5.09 -6.44
N VAL A 44 7.65 -5.12 -5.18
CA VAL A 44 6.57 -6.01 -4.73
C VAL A 44 5.26 -5.23 -4.76
N ALA A 45 4.59 -5.20 -5.91
CA ALA A 45 3.42 -4.33 -6.14
C ALA A 45 2.28 -4.53 -5.14
N GLU A 46 2.08 -5.77 -4.68
CA GLU A 46 1.07 -6.15 -3.67
C GLU A 46 1.29 -5.50 -2.31
N SER A 47 2.48 -4.93 -2.04
CA SER A 47 2.78 -4.24 -0.79
C SER A 47 2.25 -2.79 -0.75
N ARG A 48 1.84 -2.22 -1.88
CA ARG A 48 1.28 -0.86 -1.90
C ARG A 48 -0.08 -0.83 -1.22
N GLY A 49 -0.23 0.05 -0.22
CA GLY A 49 -1.46 0.11 0.58
C GLY A 49 -1.41 -0.72 1.85
N GLU A 50 -0.40 -1.58 1.99
CA GLU A 50 -0.15 -2.36 3.19
C GLU A 50 0.67 -1.57 4.22
N SER A 51 1.08 -2.23 5.29
CA SER A 51 1.86 -1.62 6.39
C SER A 51 3.26 -1.13 5.98
N ALA A 52 3.77 -1.59 4.83
CA ALA A 52 5.09 -1.21 4.32
C ALA A 52 5.13 -1.31 2.79
N TYR A 53 5.87 -0.40 2.15
CA TYR A 53 6.21 -0.51 0.74
C TYR A 53 7.50 -1.31 0.57
N VAL A 54 7.48 -2.38 -0.24
CA VAL A 54 8.58 -3.35 -0.35
C VAL A 54 9.12 -3.45 -1.78
N TRP A 55 10.44 -3.54 -1.91
CA TRP A 55 11.13 -3.84 -3.16
C TRP A 55 12.32 -4.78 -2.93
N LYS A 56 12.79 -5.42 -3.99
CA LYS A 56 13.88 -6.40 -4.01
C LYS A 56 15.11 -5.81 -4.69
N GLN A 57 16.28 -6.02 -4.09
CA GLN A 57 17.59 -5.69 -4.63
C GLN A 57 18.46 -6.96 -4.65
N GLY A 58 18.53 -7.65 -5.78
CA GLY A 58 19.21 -8.95 -5.85
C GLY A 58 18.60 -9.96 -4.86
N ASN A 59 19.34 -10.33 -3.81
CA ASN A 59 18.92 -11.34 -2.82
C ASN A 59 18.33 -10.75 -1.52
N ILE A 60 18.17 -9.43 -1.44
CA ILE A 60 17.61 -8.78 -0.24
C ILE A 60 16.28 -8.08 -0.57
N TYR A 61 15.42 -8.01 0.45
CA TYR A 61 14.21 -7.20 0.43
C TYR A 61 14.41 -5.96 1.28
N MET A 62 13.96 -4.84 0.76
CA MET A 62 13.96 -3.54 1.42
C MET A 62 12.53 -3.12 1.68
N ALA A 63 12.30 -2.40 2.78
CA ALA A 63 11.00 -1.90 3.16
C ALA A 63 11.09 -0.43 3.56
N SER A 64 10.09 0.35 3.15
CA SER A 64 9.85 1.71 3.63
C SER A 64 8.54 1.72 4.40
N VAL A 65 8.57 2.27 5.61
CA VAL A 65 7.44 2.37 6.54
C VAL A 65 7.28 3.84 6.90
N ILE A 66 6.05 4.29 7.07
CA ILE A 66 5.66 5.67 7.40
C ILE A 66 4.92 5.71 8.73
#